data_AF-A0A2N0VCV3-F1
#
_entry.id   AF-A0A2N0VCV3-F1
#
_cell.length_a   1.000
_cell.length_b   1.000
_cell.length_c   1.000
_cell.angle_alpha   90.00
_cell.angle_beta   90.00
_cell.angle_gamma   90.00
#
_symmetry.space_group_name_H-M   'P 1'
#
loop_
_entity.id
_entity.type
_entity.pdbx_description
1 polymer ?
#
loop_
_entity_poly.entity_id
_entity_poly.type
_entity_poly.pdbx_seq_one_letter_code
_entity_poly.pdbx_strand_id
1 'polypeptide(L)' 'MTSTTAGGKTLAYQYDPAGNRTRTTWPEATAFYITASYDALNRPTALLENGTVSLASYAYDDLSRRRF' A
#
# COMPACT_ATOMS: atom_id res chain seq x y z
N MET A 1 -12.34 5.81 -2.14
CA MET A 1 -11.43 5.25 -3.16
C MET A 1 -11.19 6.35 -4.18
N THR A 2 -9.95 6.67 -4.51
CA THR A 2 -9.64 7.59 -5.62
C THR A 2 -9.05 6.79 -6.75
N SER A 3 -9.40 7.12 -7.99
CA SER A 3 -8.84 6.47 -9.17
C SER A 3 -8.33 7.52 -10.14
N THR A 4 -7.10 7.36 -10.60
CA THR A 4 -6.49 8.23 -11.61
C THR A 4 -6.40 7.45 -12.90
N THR A 5 -7.05 7.95 -13.94
CA THR A 5 -6.96 7.39 -15.28
C THR A 5 -6.00 8.22 -16.12
N ALA A 6 -4.94 7.61 -16.63
CA ALA A 6 -3.99 8.24 -17.53
C ALA A 6 -3.82 7.35 -18.77
N GLY A 7 -4.02 7.89 -19.98
CA GLY A 7 -3.80 7.17 -21.23
C GLY A 7 -4.62 5.87 -21.40
N GLY A 8 -5.85 5.81 -20.85
CA GLY A 8 -6.71 4.61 -20.89
C GLY A 8 -6.43 3.57 -19.81
N LYS A 9 -5.51 3.86 -18.88
CA LYS A 9 -5.14 3.00 -17.74
C LYS A 9 -5.64 3.62 -16.44
N THR A 10 -6.50 2.91 -15.70
CA THR A 10 -7.08 3.38 -14.42
C THR A 10 -6.33 2.82 -13.22
N LEU A 11 -5.49 3.63 -12.59
CA LEU A 11 -4.91 3.29 -11.29
C LEU A 11 -5.95 3.56 -10.21
N ALA A 12 -6.26 2.57 -9.38
CA ALA A 12 -7.18 2.74 -8.26
C ALA A 12 -6.43 2.71 -6.93
N TYR A 13 -6.77 3.63 -6.04
CA TYR A 13 -6.18 3.79 -4.72
C TYR A 13 -7.26 3.69 -3.64
N GLN A 14 -6.97 2.94 -2.60
CA GLN A 14 -7.77 2.86 -1.40
C GLN A 14 -6.99 3.50 -0.25
N TYR A 15 -7.72 4.22 0.58
CA TYR A 15 -7.17 4.93 1.73
C TYR A 15 -7.94 4.51 2.98
N ASP A 16 -7.26 4.49 4.11
CA ASP A 16 -7.89 4.35 5.42
C ASP A 16 -8.50 5.70 5.87
N PRO A 17 -9.27 5.72 7.00
CA PRO A 17 -9.83 6.95 7.54
C PRO A 17 -8.80 8.00 7.97
N ALA A 18 -7.54 7.59 8.20
CA ALA A 18 -6.45 8.50 8.56
C ALA A 18 -5.77 9.12 7.32
N GLY A 19 -6.14 8.68 6.10
CA GLY A 19 -5.59 9.17 4.85
C GLY A 19 -4.37 8.39 4.33
N ASN A 20 -4.03 7.25 4.94
CA ASN A 20 -2.94 6.41 4.47
C ASN A 20 -3.41 5.50 3.34
N ARG A 21 -2.53 5.25 2.37
CA ARG A 21 -2.85 4.47 1.17
C ARG A 21 -2.76 2.96 1.41
N THR A 22 -3.87 2.34 1.78
CA THR A 22 -3.93 0.90 2.09
C THR A 22 -3.88 -0.01 0.87
N ARG A 23 -4.27 0.46 -0.32
CA ARG A 23 -4.19 -0.36 -1.54
C ARG A 23 -3.94 0.48 -2.78
N THR A 24 -3.08 -0.03 -3.66
CA THR A 24 -2.84 0.50 -5.00
C THR A 24 -3.10 -0.61 -6.00
N THR A 25 -4.06 -0.43 -6.89
CA THR A 25 -4.42 -1.37 -7.95
C THR A 25 -3.96 -0.79 -9.28
N TRP A 26 -3.19 -1.58 -10.01
CA TRP A 26 -2.64 -1.22 -11.30
C TRP A 26 -3.54 -1.70 -12.45
N PRO A 27 -3.68 -0.91 -13.52
CA PRO A 27 -4.52 -1.20 -14.69
C PRO A 27 -3.83 -2.07 -15.74
N GLU A 28 -2.93 -2.97 -15.34
CA GLU A 28 -2.29 -3.89 -16.29
C GLU A 28 -3.26 -5.03 -16.68
N ALA A 29 -2.88 -5.80 -17.73
CA ALA A 29 -3.67 -6.93 -18.21
C ALA A 29 -3.85 -8.02 -17.12
N THR A 30 -2.88 -8.12 -16.23
CA THR A 30 -2.98 -8.90 -14.99
C THR A 30 -3.41 -7.97 -13.86
N ALA A 31 -4.45 -8.35 -13.14
CA ALA A 31 -4.92 -7.60 -11.97
C ALA A 31 -3.86 -7.61 -10.88
N PHE A 32 -2.97 -6.62 -10.91
CA PHE A 32 -1.89 -6.44 -9.97
C PHE A 32 -2.27 -5.36 -8.97
N TYR A 33 -2.20 -5.67 -7.68
CA TYR A 33 -2.40 -4.68 -6.63
C TYR A 33 -1.41 -4.87 -5.50
N ILE A 34 -1.02 -3.79 -4.86
CA ILE A 34 -0.20 -3.80 -3.65
C ILE A 34 -1.07 -3.32 -2.50
N THR A 35 -1.09 -4.08 -1.41
CA THR A 35 -1.70 -3.69 -0.14
C THR A 35 -0.62 -3.27 0.84
N ALA A 36 -0.83 -2.12 1.49
CA ALA A 36 0.04 -1.62 2.53
C ALA A 36 -0.70 -1.67 3.87
N SER A 37 -0.06 -2.26 4.88
CA SER A 37 -0.52 -2.23 6.26
C SER A 37 0.19 -1.08 6.98
N TYR A 38 -0.54 -0.40 7.85
CA TYR A 38 -0.02 0.72 8.64
C TYR A 38 -0.19 0.44 10.13
N ASP A 39 0.72 0.98 10.94
CA ASP A 39 0.54 1.00 12.39
C ASP A 39 -0.31 2.20 12.85
N ALA A 40 -0.57 2.28 14.15
CA ALA A 40 -1.32 3.38 14.78
C ALA A 40 -0.67 4.77 14.61
N LEU A 41 0.58 4.82 14.16
CA LEU A 41 1.34 6.05 13.89
C LEU A 41 1.39 6.36 12.39
N ASN A 42 0.55 5.73 11.57
CA ASN A 42 0.48 5.92 10.12
C ASN A 42 1.77 5.52 9.37
N ARG A 43 2.55 4.58 9.93
CA ARG A 43 3.80 4.10 9.32
C ARG A 43 3.58 2.74 8.65
N PRO A 44 4.04 2.53 7.41
CA PRO A 44 3.78 1.29 6.67
C PRO A 44 4.56 0.13 7.27
N THR A 45 3.90 -0.86 7.87
CA THR A 45 4.51 -2.03 8.51
C THR A 45 4.72 -3.20 7.56
N ALA A 46 3.89 -3.32 6.52
CA ALA A 46 4.01 -4.38 5.53
C ALA A 46 3.51 -3.92 4.17
N LEU A 47 4.17 -4.39 3.12
CA LEU A 47 3.76 -4.25 1.73
C LEU A 47 3.59 -5.65 1.16
N LEU A 48 2.37 -5.97 0.76
CA LEU A 48 1.99 -7.26 0.19
C LEU A 48 1.59 -7.07 -1.28
N GLU A 49 2.23 -7.80 -2.16
CA GLU A 49 1.80 -7.97 -3.54
C GLU A 49 0.63 -8.94 -3.59
N ASN A 50 -0.44 -8.48 -4.23
CA ASN A 50 -1.68 -9.20 -4.44
C ASN A 50 -2.29 -9.77 -3.15
N GLY A 51 -1.98 -9.14 -2.01
CA GLY A 51 -2.38 -9.60 -0.67
C GLY A 51 -1.68 -10.89 -0.18
N THR A 52 -0.75 -11.44 -0.96
CA THR A 52 -0.19 -12.79 -0.72
C THR A 52 1.32 -12.75 -0.53
N VAL A 53 2.05 -12.10 -1.43
CA VAL A 53 3.51 -12.11 -1.42
C VAL A 53 4.01 -10.91 -0.65
N SER A 54 4.75 -11.13 0.43
CA SER A 54 5.38 -10.02 1.17
C SER A 54 6.52 -9.43 0.35
N LEU A 55 6.33 -8.20 -0.14
CA LEU A 55 7.35 -7.43 -0.85
C LEU A 55 8.32 -6.78 0.13
N ALA A 56 7.77 -6.25 1.22
CA ALA A 56 8.56 -5.61 2.26
C ALA A 56 7.84 -5.73 3.60
N SER A 57 8.63 -5.88 4.66
CA SER A 57 8.16 -5.74 6.03
C SER A 57 9.06 -4.76 6.74
N TYR A 58 8.44 -3.89 7.54
CA TYR A 58 9.13 -2.84 8.26
C TYR A 58 8.74 -2.94 9.72
N ALA A 59 9.74 -3.20 10.57
CA ALA A 59 9.61 -3.09 11.99
C ALA A 59 10.08 -1.69 12.42
N TYR A 60 9.25 -0.99 13.18
CA TYR A 60 9.59 0.30 13.78
C TYR A 60 9.78 0.11 15.28
N ASP A 61 10.82 0.72 15.84
CA ASP A 61 10.95 0.86 17.30
C ASP A 61 10.10 2.04 17.81
N ASP A 62 10.00 2.16 19.14
CA ASP A 62 9.26 3.26 19.80
C ASP A 62 9.77 4.65 19.43
N LEU A 63 11.00 4.76 18.90
CA LEU A 63 11.59 5.98 18.36
C LEU A 63 11.32 6.18 16.86
N SER A 64 10.43 5.41 16.25
CA SER A 64 10.13 5.43 14.81
C SER A 64 11.30 5.09 13.90
N ARG A 65 12.35 4.44 14.42
CA ARG A 65 13.48 4.02 13.59
C ARG A 65 13.15 2.67 12.96
N ARG A 66 13.36 2.58 11.65
CA ARG A 66 13.24 1.34 10.90
C ARG A 66 14.35 0.39 11.34
N ARG A 67 14.00 -0.72 11.96
CA ARG A 67 14.96 -1.81 12.23
C ARG A 67 15.03 -2.69 10.98
N PHE A 68 16.25 -2.88 10.49
CA PHE A 68 16.59 -3.79 9.40
C PHE A 68 16.73 -5.21 9.93
#